data_AF-A0A1V5RBA1-F1
#
_entry.id   AF-A0A1V5RBA1-F1
#
_cell.length_a   1.000
_cell.length_b   1.000
_cell.length_c   1.000
_cell.angle_alpha   90.00
_cell.angle_beta   90.00
_cell.angle_gamma   90.00
#
_symmetry.space_group_name_H-M   'P 1'
#
loop_
_entity.id
_entity.type
_entity.pdbx_description
1 polymer ?
#
loop_
_entity_poly.entity_id
_entity_poly.type
_entity_poly.pdbx_seq_one_letter_code
_entity_poly.pdbx_strand_id
1 'polypeptide(L)'
;MYPTTPWNYALASPDEITFAEQPIGPLPFSPEGAPVAATAHGRRVPAWQMDNGSAGALPPGPVASDEPLETLTLIPYGCTSLRIAEFPVLESNA
;
A
#
# COMPACT_ATOMS: atom_id res chain seq x y z
N MET A 1 13.92 0.41 13.02
CA MET A 1 12.64 1.14 12.89
C MET A 1 11.62 0.11 12.40
N TYR A 2 10.43 0.04 13.00
CA TYR A 2 9.37 -0.89 12.60
C TYR A 2 8.08 -0.11 12.28
N PRO A 3 7.25 -0.57 11.33
CA PRO A 3 5.94 0.01 11.07
C PRO A 3 5.07 -0.02 12.33
N THR A 4 4.40 1.09 12.61
CA THR A 4 3.46 1.22 13.74
C THR A 4 2.01 1.02 13.32
N THR A 5 1.75 0.92 12.02
CA THR A 5 0.44 0.65 11.41
C THR A 5 0.55 -0.54 10.45
N PRO A 6 -0.56 -1.21 10.12
CA PRO A 6 -0.57 -2.25 9.10
C PRO A 6 -0.04 -1.73 7.75
N TRP A 7 0.67 -2.59 7.03
CA TRP A 7 1.30 -2.28 5.75
C TRP A 7 1.12 -3.39 4.71
N ASN A 8 0.84 -4.60 5.18
CA ASN A 8 0.75 -5.84 4.43
C ASN A 8 -0.61 -5.99 3.77
N TYR A 9 -0.90 -5.18 2.76
CA TYR A 9 -2.17 -5.23 2.00
C TYR A 9 -1.99 -5.93 0.65
N ALA A 10 -3.04 -6.59 0.17
CA ALA A 10 -3.23 -6.96 -1.23
C ALA A 10 -4.30 -6.05 -1.83
N LEU A 11 -4.09 -5.56 -3.05
CA LEU A 11 -5.02 -4.65 -3.74
C LEU A 11 -6.17 -5.42 -4.39
N ALA A 12 -7.38 -4.88 -4.29
CA ALA A 12 -8.59 -5.49 -4.84
C ALA A 12 -8.63 -5.46 -6.37
N SER A 13 -8.28 -4.32 -6.96
CA SER A 13 -8.19 -4.16 -8.40
C SER A 13 -7.16 -3.09 -8.74
N PRO A 14 -6.20 -3.35 -9.65
CA PRO A 14 -5.30 -2.33 -10.15
C PRO A 14 -6.02 -1.27 -10.99
N ASP A 15 -7.19 -1.59 -11.56
CA ASP A 15 -7.94 -0.71 -12.44
C ASP A 15 -8.81 0.31 -11.68
N GLU A 16 -9.02 0.13 -10.39
CA GLU A 16 -9.83 1.01 -9.53
C GLU A 16 -9.00 2.07 -8.78
N ILE A 17 -7.69 2.14 -9.04
CA ILE A 17 -6.81 3.11 -8.38
C ILE A 17 -7.04 4.50 -8.98
N THR A 18 -7.40 5.44 -8.12
CA THR A 18 -7.61 6.84 -8.52
C THR A 18 -6.48 7.72 -8.00
N PHE A 19 -6.03 8.67 -8.81
CA PHE A 19 -4.92 9.56 -8.48
C PHE A 19 -5.42 11.00 -8.34
N ALA A 20 -4.90 11.69 -7.33
CA ALA A 20 -5.08 13.12 -7.13
C ALA A 20 -3.71 13.79 -7.06
N GLU A 21 -3.54 14.87 -7.81
CA GLU A 21 -2.36 15.72 -7.77
C GLU A 21 -2.61 16.94 -6.89
N GLN A 22 -1.59 17.37 -6.16
CA GLN A 22 -1.62 18.58 -5.36
C GLN A 22 -0.27 19.32 -5.43
N PRO A 23 -0.25 20.64 -5.17
CA PRO A 23 1.01 21.39 -5.10
C PRO A 23 1.97 20.78 -4.08
N ILE A 24 3.27 20.82 -4.40
CA ILE A 24 4.33 20.40 -3.46
C ILE A 24 4.26 21.31 -2.22
N GLY A 25 4.19 20.70 -1.04
CA GLY A 25 4.19 21.43 0.23
C GLY A 25 5.50 22.17 0.51
N PRO A 26 5.56 22.96 1.60
CA PRO A 26 6.76 23.71 1.97
C PRO A 26 7.96 22.81 2.30
N LEU A 27 7.71 21.54 2.65
CA LEU A 27 8.72 20.52 2.85
C LEU A 27 8.59 19.45 1.75
N PRO A 28 9.51 19.44 0.77
CA PRO A 28 9.55 18.38 -0.23
C PRO A 28 9.66 17.01 0.43
N PHE A 29 8.91 16.03 -0.10
CA PHE A 29 8.89 14.64 0.40
C PHE A 29 8.35 14.47 1.83
N SER A 30 7.59 15.42 2.37
CA SER A 30 6.81 15.16 3.59
C SER A 30 5.54 14.35 3.23
N PRO A 31 5.03 13.50 4.14
CA PRO A 31 3.75 12.82 3.92
C PRO A 31 2.60 13.80 3.64
N GLU A 32 2.57 14.93 4.35
CA GLU A 32 1.54 15.96 4.24
C GLU A 32 1.65 16.76 2.94
N GLY A 33 2.87 16.92 2.41
CA GLY A 33 3.18 17.68 1.21
C GLY A 33 3.42 16.83 -0.04
N ALA A 34 3.05 15.55 -0.02
CA ALA A 34 3.23 14.62 -1.13
C ALA A 34 2.47 15.14 -2.38
N PRO A 35 3.12 15.33 -3.54
CA PRO A 35 2.48 15.98 -4.70
C PRO A 35 1.42 15.11 -5.39
N VAL A 36 1.40 13.82 -5.09
CA VAL A 36 0.44 12.86 -5.63
C VAL A 36 -0.04 11.97 -4.49
N ALA A 37 -1.33 11.68 -4.44
CA ALA A 37 -1.91 10.65 -3.61
C ALA A 37 -2.76 9.71 -4.48
N ALA A 38 -2.71 8.41 -4.20
CA ALA A 38 -3.56 7.42 -4.83
C ALA A 38 -4.54 6.84 -3.81
N THR A 39 -5.81 6.72 -4.18
CA THR A 39 -6.82 6.01 -3.42
C THR A 39 -7.01 4.63 -4.04
N ALA A 40 -6.82 3.59 -3.23
CA ALA A 40 -6.98 2.20 -3.63
C ALA A 40 -7.84 1.44 -2.61
N HIS A 41 -8.30 0.24 -2.96
CA HIS A 41 -8.97 -0.67 -2.03
C HIS A 41 -8.12 -1.93 -1.86
N GLY A 42 -8.03 -2.44 -0.63
CA GLY A 42 -7.27 -3.65 -0.36
C GLY A 42 -7.67 -4.34 0.93
N ARG A 43 -7.21 -5.58 1.10
CA ARG A 43 -7.37 -6.36 2.33
C ARG A 43 -6.00 -6.65 2.92
N ARG A 44 -5.91 -6.70 4.24
CA ARG A 44 -4.68 -7.13 4.92
C ARG A 44 -4.37 -8.59 4.59
N VAL A 45 -3.09 -8.96 4.53
CA VAL A 45 -2.61 -10.33 4.31
C VAL A 45 -1.76 -10.70 5.53
N PRO A 46 -2.35 -11.22 6.63
CA PRO A 46 -1.61 -11.50 7.88
C PRO A 46 -0.42 -12.44 7.72
N ALA A 47 -0.45 -13.30 6.70
CA ALA A 47 0.65 -14.20 6.35
C ALA A 47 1.84 -13.50 5.65
N TRP A 48 1.62 -12.34 5.02
CA TRP A 48 2.70 -11.55 4.44
C TRP A 48 3.35 -10.71 5.55
N GLN A 49 4.49 -11.20 6.01
CA GLN A 49 5.20 -10.66 7.17
C GLN A 49 6.50 -9.99 6.75
N MET A 50 7.10 -9.28 7.71
CA MET A 50 8.40 -8.67 7.56
C MET A 50 9.49 -9.73 7.65
N ASP A 51 10.49 -9.65 6.77
CA ASP A 51 11.73 -10.43 6.83
C ASP A 51 12.92 -9.46 6.91
N ASN A 52 13.73 -9.57 7.96
CA ASN A 52 14.94 -8.76 8.19
C ASN A 52 14.74 -7.23 8.01
N GLY A 53 13.59 -6.70 8.44
CA GLY A 53 13.29 -5.27 8.34
C GLY A 53 12.75 -4.82 6.97
N SER A 54 12.53 -5.75 6.04
CA SER A 54 11.90 -5.53 4.73
C SER A 54 10.57 -6.28 4.65
N ALA A 55 9.69 -5.90 3.73
CA ALA A 55 8.62 -6.80 3.34
C ALA A 55 9.22 -8.17 2.95
N GLY A 56 8.66 -9.25 3.49
CA GLY A 56 9.02 -10.60 3.08
C GLY A 56 8.64 -10.86 1.63
N ALA A 57 9.03 -12.02 1.11
CA ALA A 57 8.70 -12.41 -0.26
C ALA A 57 7.20 -12.23 -0.54
N LEU A 58 6.87 -11.67 -1.71
CA LEU A 58 5.47 -11.54 -2.07
C LEU A 58 4.83 -12.93 -2.11
N PRO A 59 3.64 -13.08 -1.51
CA PRO A 59 2.89 -14.30 -1.68
C PRO A 59 2.60 -14.52 -3.18
N PRO A 60 2.69 -15.77 -3.67
CA PRO A 60 2.29 -16.08 -5.04
C PRO A 60 0.81 -15.71 -5.21
N GLY A 61 0.52 -14.93 -6.24
CA GLY A 61 -0.81 -14.38 -6.48
C GLY A 61 -1.69 -15.25 -7.39
N PRO A 62 -3.00 -14.95 -7.45
CA PRO A 62 -3.70 -13.98 -6.61
C PRO A 62 -3.86 -14.47 -5.16
N VAL A 63 -4.06 -13.55 -4.21
CA VAL A 63 -4.08 -13.85 -2.76
C VAL A 63 -5.50 -13.81 -2.20
N ALA A 64 -5.87 -14.82 -1.41
CA ALA A 64 -7.09 -14.81 -0.62
C ALA A 64 -6.87 -14.13 0.74
N SER A 65 -7.85 -13.34 1.18
CA SER A 65 -7.89 -12.79 2.54
C SER A 65 -9.32 -12.54 3.00
N ASP A 66 -9.61 -12.97 4.24
CA ASP A 66 -10.89 -12.75 4.91
C ASP A 66 -10.92 -11.42 5.68
N GLU A 67 -9.82 -10.67 5.71
CA GLU A 67 -9.76 -9.36 6.35
C GLU A 67 -10.70 -8.36 5.66
N PRO A 68 -11.23 -7.34 6.36
CA PRO A 68 -12.10 -6.34 5.77
C PRO A 68 -11.47 -5.62 4.57
N LEU A 69 -12.31 -5.23 3.61
CA LEU A 69 -11.89 -4.33 2.55
C LEU A 69 -11.71 -2.92 3.13
N GLU A 70 -10.53 -2.35 2.96
CA GLU A 70 -10.15 -1.05 3.48
C GLU A 70 -9.80 -0.09 2.34
N THR A 71 -10.16 1.17 2.48
CA THR A 71 -9.66 2.25 1.62
C THR A 71 -8.26 2.63 2.06
N LEU A 72 -7.33 2.61 1.10
CA LEU A 72 -5.92 2.91 1.30
C LEU A 72 -5.58 4.23 0.64
N THR A 73 -4.83 5.08 1.34
CA THR A 73 -4.18 6.25 0.76
C THR A 73 -2.70 5.94 0.57
N LEU A 74 -2.27 5.89 -0.69
CA LEU A 74 -0.88 5.67 -1.06
C LEU A 74 -0.26 7.01 -1.45
N ILE A 75 0.96 7.25 -0.97
CA ILE A 75 1.80 8.38 -1.35
C ILE A 75 3.11 7.85 -1.93
N PRO A 76 3.85 8.63 -2.74
CA PRO A 76 5.14 8.21 -3.25
C PRO A 76 6.03 7.70 -2.13
N TYR A 77 6.65 6.54 -2.32
CA TYR A 77 7.42 5.85 -1.27
C TYR A 77 8.55 6.70 -0.65
N GLY A 78 9.04 7.72 -1.38
CA GLY A 78 10.02 8.69 -0.88
C GLY A 78 9.45 9.70 0.13
N CYS A 79 8.13 9.81 0.23
CA CYS A 79 7.44 10.74 1.12
C CYS A 79 7.13 10.16 2.51
N THR A 80 7.58 8.94 2.81
CA THR A 80 7.35 8.27 4.10
C THR A 80 8.50 7.32 4.48
N SER A 81 8.50 6.86 5.72
CA SER A 81 9.48 5.88 6.22
C SER A 81 9.16 4.44 5.80
N LEU A 82 7.90 4.14 5.49
CA LEU A 82 7.47 2.84 4.97
C LEU A 82 7.59 2.83 3.45
N ARG A 83 8.42 1.94 2.89
CA ARG A 83 8.66 1.87 1.45
C ARG A 83 8.13 0.55 0.90
N ILE A 84 7.09 0.62 0.08
CA ILE A 84 6.51 -0.51 -0.64
C ILE A 84 6.58 -0.17 -2.13
N ALA A 85 7.17 -1.06 -2.93
CA ALA A 85 7.33 -0.88 -4.38
C ALA A 85 6.29 -1.68 -5.18
N GLU A 86 5.69 -2.69 -4.57
CA GLU A 86 4.75 -3.61 -5.21
C GLU A 86 3.77 -4.15 -4.17
N PHE A 87 2.55 -4.44 -4.63
CA PHE A 87 1.52 -5.06 -3.82
C PHE A 87 1.04 -6.33 -4.52
N PRO A 88 0.79 -7.43 -3.78
CA PRO A 88 0.03 -8.54 -4.31
C PRO A 88 -1.39 -8.10 -4.68
N VAL A 89 -2.03 -8.83 -5.59
CA VAL A 89 -3.43 -8.64 -5.97
C VAL A 89 -4.32 -9.68 -5.29
N LEU A 90 -5.54 -9.28 -4.92
CA LEU A 90 -6.53 -10.20 -4.38
C LEU A 90 -7.06 -11.13 -5.48
N GLU A 91 -7.51 -12.32 -5.08
CA GLU A 91 -8.32 -13.17 -5.94
C GLU A 91 -9.57 -12.40 -6.41
N SER A 92 -9.76 -12.34 -7.72
CA SER A 92 -10.99 -11.80 -8.30
C SER A 92 -12.11 -12.81 -8.03
N ASN A 93 -13.06 -12.46 -7.17
CA ASN A 93 -14.33 -13.20 -7.14
C ASN A 93 -14.99 -12.99 -8.51
N ALA A 94 -15.05 -14.06 -9.31
CA ALA A 94 -15.88 -14.14 -10.50
C ALA A 94 -17.38 -14.08 -10.14
#